data_AF-A0A8T6NGP7-F1
#
_entry.id   AF-A0A8T6NGP7-F1
#
_cell.length_a   1.000
_cell.length_b   1.000
_cell.length_c   1.000
_cell.angle_alpha   90.00
_cell.angle_beta   90.00
_cell.angle_gamma   90.00
#
_symmetry.space_group_name_H-M   'P 1'
#
loop_
_entity.id
_entity.type
_entity.pdbx_description
1 polymer ?
#
loop_
_entity_poly.entity_id
_entity_poly.type
_entity_poly.pdbx_seq_one_letter_code
_entity_poly.pdbx_strand_id
1 'polypeptide(L)'
;IVAIESMGGPVFGFGAGREDIWHPEEDIYWGAEDEWLGDNRYGETRQDLENPLAAVQMGLIYVNPEGPNGNPDPLLSAQDIRETFARMAMNDEETVALTAGGHTFGKAHGAGDANLVGAEPEGASIEEQGFGWANSHGSGKGRDSITSGIEGAWTTNPIEWDNGYFDLLFKYEDSWKLVQSPAGAHQWTPEQQDESDLAPDAEDSSIRVATMMTTADMAMIRDPEYRKISKMFHENPDKFADAFARAWFKLLHRDMGPKSRYLGPDVPDEDLIWQDPVPKGNHHYDVDSVKESIRNSGLTIPEMVETAWASASTFRGSDYRGGANGARIRLAPQKDWEANKPEQLAKVLSVLEPIASSHNASVADTIVLAGCVAIEMASGVEVPFTPGRGDATEENTDASSFDVLEPVSCGFRNYLKKNYAVSPEEMMLDKAQLLQLSAP
;
A
#
# COMPACT_ATOMS: atom_id res chain seq x y z
N ILE A 1 14.20 -7.48 -5.28
CA ILE A 1 15.47 -6.82 -4.90
C ILE A 1 16.65 -7.45 -5.62
N VAL A 2 16.97 -8.71 -5.38
CA VAL A 2 18.08 -9.42 -6.08
C VAL A 2 18.01 -9.26 -7.61
N ALA A 3 16.83 -9.40 -8.22
CA ALA A 3 16.66 -9.20 -9.66
C ALA A 3 17.07 -7.78 -10.11
N ILE A 4 16.54 -6.74 -9.44
CA ILE A 4 16.86 -5.33 -9.74
C ILE A 4 18.36 -5.09 -9.63
N GLU A 5 18.97 -5.52 -8.52
CA GLU A 5 20.41 -5.36 -8.28
C GLU A 5 21.25 -6.11 -9.33
N SER A 6 20.87 -7.34 -9.69
CA SER A 6 21.58 -8.15 -10.68
C SER A 6 21.55 -7.55 -12.10
N MET A 7 20.54 -6.73 -12.39
CA MET A 7 20.38 -5.99 -13.64
C MET A 7 20.97 -4.58 -13.56
N GLY A 8 21.68 -4.24 -12.48
CA GLY A 8 22.32 -2.94 -12.26
C GLY A 8 21.41 -1.82 -11.75
N GLY A 9 20.18 -2.17 -11.34
CA GLY A 9 19.20 -1.22 -10.84
C GLY A 9 19.41 -0.79 -9.39
N PRO A 10 18.82 0.34 -8.98
CA PRO A 10 19.02 0.92 -7.66
C PRO A 10 18.18 0.20 -6.60
N VAL A 11 18.73 0.04 -5.40
CA VAL A 11 18.07 -0.58 -4.25
C VAL A 11 18.31 0.29 -3.02
N PHE A 12 17.25 0.60 -2.28
CA PHE A 12 17.34 1.39 -1.05
C PHE A 12 17.70 0.52 0.18
N GLY A 13 17.16 -0.70 0.25
CA GLY A 13 17.44 -1.69 1.29
C GLY A 13 16.38 -2.78 1.34
N PHE A 14 16.44 -3.64 2.37
CA PHE A 14 15.48 -4.73 2.58
C PHE A 14 15.29 -5.05 4.07
N GLY A 15 14.04 -5.18 4.49
CA GLY A 15 13.64 -5.73 5.78
C GLY A 15 12.91 -7.06 5.63
N ALA A 16 13.49 -8.12 6.18
CA ALA A 16 12.80 -9.40 6.39
C ALA A 16 11.89 -9.32 7.61
N GLY A 17 11.10 -10.38 7.87
CA GLY A 17 10.24 -10.49 9.06
C GLY A 17 8.76 -10.73 8.77
N ARG A 18 8.37 -10.91 7.50
CA ARG A 18 7.03 -11.43 7.17
C ARG A 18 6.98 -12.91 7.53
N GLU A 19 5.97 -13.28 8.31
CA GLU A 19 5.67 -14.67 8.62
C GLU A 19 4.77 -15.24 7.51
N ASP A 20 5.03 -16.48 7.10
CA ASP A 20 4.14 -17.18 6.18
C ASP A 20 2.81 -17.50 6.88
N ILE A 21 1.73 -17.39 6.11
CA ILE A 21 0.40 -17.88 6.49
C ILE A 21 0.13 -19.24 5.84
N TRP A 22 -0.76 -20.02 6.46
CA TRP A 22 -1.03 -21.41 6.06
C TRP A 22 -2.42 -21.61 5.44
N HIS A 23 -3.18 -20.53 5.30
CA HIS A 23 -4.46 -20.45 4.61
C HIS A 23 -4.64 -19.02 4.08
N PRO A 24 -5.48 -18.80 3.05
CA PRO A 24 -5.79 -17.45 2.60
C PRO A 24 -6.52 -16.65 3.69
N GLU A 25 -6.38 -15.32 3.64
CA GLU A 25 -7.18 -14.40 4.45
C GLU A 25 -8.64 -14.44 3.98
N GLU A 26 -9.57 -14.62 4.92
CA GLU A 26 -11.02 -14.73 4.64
C GLU A 26 -11.76 -13.40 4.89
N ASP A 27 -11.07 -12.42 5.46
CA ASP A 27 -11.57 -11.12 5.89
C ASP A 27 -11.42 -10.02 4.83
N ILE A 28 -10.87 -10.34 3.65
CA ILE A 28 -10.68 -9.38 2.56
C ILE A 28 -11.86 -9.41 1.59
N TYR A 29 -12.54 -8.27 1.49
CA TYR A 29 -13.56 -8.01 0.48
C TYR A 29 -12.92 -7.41 -0.79
N TRP A 30 -12.84 -8.21 -1.86
CA TRP A 30 -12.22 -7.83 -3.14
C TRP A 30 -13.19 -7.15 -4.13
N GLY A 31 -14.48 -7.06 -3.80
CA GLY A 31 -15.54 -6.51 -4.65
C GLY A 31 -16.77 -7.41 -4.72
N ALA A 32 -17.87 -6.87 -5.22
CA ALA A 32 -19.16 -7.55 -5.32
C ALA A 32 -19.30 -8.43 -6.58
N GLU A 33 -18.35 -8.36 -7.49
CA GLU A 33 -18.42 -9.04 -8.78
C GLU A 33 -18.33 -10.56 -8.66
N ASP A 34 -19.12 -11.25 -9.47
CA ASP A 34 -19.20 -12.70 -9.58
C ASP A 34 -18.43 -13.25 -10.79
N GLU A 35 -17.83 -12.38 -11.60
CA GLU A 35 -17.02 -12.72 -12.77
C GLU A 35 -15.65 -12.02 -12.72
N TRP A 36 -14.60 -12.73 -13.14
CA TRP A 36 -13.27 -12.15 -13.34
C TRP A 36 -13.33 -11.00 -14.35
N LEU A 37 -12.60 -9.92 -14.05
CA LEU A 37 -12.58 -8.68 -14.82
C LEU A 37 -13.90 -7.88 -14.84
N GLY A 38 -14.90 -8.23 -14.03
CA GLY A 38 -16.07 -7.37 -13.80
C GLY A 38 -15.70 -6.02 -13.15
N ASP A 39 -16.52 -4.98 -13.39
CA ASP A 39 -16.23 -3.59 -12.99
C ASP A 39 -17.39 -2.88 -12.25
N ASN A 40 -18.30 -3.64 -11.61
CA ASN A 40 -19.47 -3.09 -10.90
C ASN A 40 -19.10 -2.47 -9.54
N ARG A 41 -18.20 -1.48 -9.57
CA ARG A 41 -17.54 -0.88 -8.42
C ARG A 41 -17.33 0.63 -8.52
N TYR A 42 -17.90 1.29 -9.53
CA TYR A 42 -17.82 2.73 -9.72
C TYR A 42 -19.17 3.42 -9.49
N GLY A 43 -19.13 4.61 -8.90
CA GLY A 43 -20.25 5.55 -8.82
C GLY A 43 -20.40 6.40 -10.07
N GLU A 44 -20.48 7.73 -9.90
CA GLU A 44 -20.72 8.67 -11.01
C GLU A 44 -19.44 8.98 -11.81
N THR A 45 -18.29 8.95 -11.14
CA THR A 45 -16.97 9.29 -11.68
C THR A 45 -15.94 8.20 -11.43
N ARG A 46 -14.77 8.31 -12.08
CA ARG A 46 -13.64 7.42 -11.84
C ARG A 46 -12.98 7.61 -10.46
N GLN A 47 -13.29 8.70 -9.76
CA GLN A 47 -12.87 8.91 -8.38
C GLN A 47 -13.84 8.25 -7.39
N ASP A 48 -15.06 7.92 -7.84
CA ASP A 48 -16.07 7.24 -7.04
C ASP A 48 -15.90 5.70 -7.06
N LEU A 49 -14.65 5.22 -7.02
CA LEU A 49 -14.38 3.79 -6.84
C LEU A 49 -14.86 3.38 -5.43
N GLU A 50 -15.57 2.26 -5.33
CA GLU A 50 -16.15 1.76 -4.09
C GLU A 50 -15.08 1.57 -3.01
N ASN A 51 -15.33 2.06 -1.79
CA ASN A 51 -14.47 1.76 -0.64
C ASN A 51 -14.82 0.38 -0.10
N PRO A 52 -13.84 -0.48 0.24
CA PRO A 52 -12.41 -0.18 0.41
C PRO A 52 -11.52 -0.51 -0.81
N LEU A 53 -12.08 -0.71 -2.00
CA LEU A 53 -11.38 -1.26 -3.14
C LEU A 53 -10.31 -0.31 -3.68
N ALA A 54 -9.22 -0.88 -4.21
CA ALA A 54 -8.10 -0.13 -4.80
C ALA A 54 -7.71 -0.65 -6.20
N ALA A 55 -8.61 -1.36 -6.86
CA ALA A 55 -8.44 -1.86 -8.23
C ALA A 55 -9.71 -1.64 -9.07
N VAL A 56 -9.53 -1.38 -10.36
CA VAL A 56 -10.63 -0.97 -11.27
C VAL A 56 -11.52 -2.12 -11.73
N GLN A 57 -11.04 -3.36 -11.65
CA GLN A 57 -11.77 -4.57 -12.04
C GLN A 57 -11.41 -5.73 -11.12
N MET A 58 -12.30 -6.72 -11.01
CA MET A 58 -12.08 -7.93 -10.23
C MET A 58 -10.88 -8.72 -10.78
N GLY A 59 -9.92 -9.05 -9.91
CA GLY A 59 -8.71 -9.79 -10.28
C GLY A 59 -7.56 -8.98 -10.88
N LEU A 60 -7.70 -7.66 -11.03
CA LEU A 60 -6.58 -6.78 -11.36
C LEU A 60 -5.89 -6.27 -10.10
N ILE A 61 -4.59 -5.93 -10.23
CA ILE A 61 -3.82 -5.33 -9.12
C ILE A 61 -4.19 -3.85 -8.94
N TYR A 62 -4.22 -3.07 -10.03
CA TYR A 62 -4.50 -1.64 -10.04
C TYR A 62 -5.49 -1.30 -11.14
N VAL A 63 -4.99 -1.18 -12.38
CA VAL A 63 -5.73 -0.71 -13.55
C VAL A 63 -5.67 -1.73 -14.68
N ASN A 64 -6.57 -1.57 -15.64
CA ASN A 64 -6.53 -2.32 -16.89
C ASN A 64 -5.41 -1.75 -17.80
N PRO A 65 -4.43 -2.56 -18.25
CA PRO A 65 -3.31 -2.08 -19.06
C PRO A 65 -3.74 -1.57 -20.44
N GLU A 66 -4.89 -2.02 -20.95
CA GLU A 66 -5.46 -1.55 -22.22
C GLU A 66 -6.19 -0.20 -22.07
N GLY A 67 -6.38 0.28 -20.83
CA GLY A 67 -7.17 1.45 -20.47
C GLY A 67 -8.56 1.07 -19.93
N PRO A 68 -9.33 2.04 -19.42
CA PRO A 68 -10.53 1.74 -18.65
C PRO A 68 -11.56 0.95 -19.46
N ASN A 69 -11.89 -0.25 -18.97
CA ASN A 69 -12.80 -1.20 -19.63
C ASN A 69 -12.36 -1.57 -21.06
N GLY A 70 -11.04 -1.63 -21.29
CA GLY A 70 -10.44 -1.91 -22.59
C GLY A 70 -10.46 -0.72 -23.57
N ASN A 71 -10.90 0.47 -23.15
CA ASN A 71 -10.83 1.67 -23.98
C ASN A 71 -9.42 2.28 -23.91
N PRO A 72 -8.65 2.33 -25.02
CA PRO A 72 -7.26 2.79 -25.03
C PRO A 72 -7.14 4.31 -25.01
N ASP A 73 -7.73 4.94 -24.00
CA ASP A 73 -7.61 6.37 -23.70
C ASP A 73 -6.60 6.59 -22.56
N PRO A 74 -5.40 7.12 -22.86
CA PRO A 74 -4.38 7.36 -21.85
C PRO A 74 -4.78 8.37 -20.77
N LEU A 75 -5.66 9.34 -21.08
CA LEU A 75 -6.09 10.35 -20.11
C LEU A 75 -7.12 9.80 -19.13
N LEU A 76 -8.00 8.91 -19.60
CA LEU A 76 -8.88 8.17 -18.69
C LEU A 76 -8.08 7.17 -17.85
N SER A 77 -7.12 6.47 -18.47
CA SER A 77 -6.21 5.58 -17.74
C SER A 77 -5.44 6.31 -16.64
N ALA A 78 -5.00 7.56 -16.87
CA ALA A 78 -4.31 8.35 -15.86
C ALA A 78 -5.15 8.62 -14.61
N GLN A 79 -6.47 8.78 -14.75
CA GLN A 79 -7.37 9.00 -13.61
C GLN A 79 -7.45 7.75 -12.75
N ASP A 80 -7.61 6.58 -13.36
CA ASP A 80 -7.66 5.30 -12.67
C ASP A 80 -6.31 4.96 -12.01
N ILE A 81 -5.20 5.24 -12.69
CA ILE A 81 -3.85 5.05 -12.13
C ILE A 81 -3.70 5.89 -10.86
N ARG A 82 -4.04 7.18 -10.94
CA ARG A 82 -3.92 8.10 -9.81
C ARG A 82 -4.76 7.66 -8.63
N GLU A 83 -6.01 7.30 -8.86
CA GLU A 83 -6.93 6.88 -7.80
C GLU A 83 -6.46 5.60 -7.13
N THR A 84 -6.15 4.57 -7.91
CA THR A 84 -5.77 3.25 -7.38
C THR A 84 -4.41 3.28 -6.67
N PHE A 85 -3.41 3.98 -7.22
CA PHE A 85 -2.12 4.15 -6.55
C PHE A 85 -2.24 4.97 -5.26
N ALA A 86 -3.05 6.02 -5.24
CA ALA A 86 -3.29 6.82 -4.03
C ALA A 86 -3.93 5.96 -2.91
N ARG A 87 -4.90 5.11 -3.24
CA ARG A 87 -5.50 4.15 -2.28
C ARG A 87 -4.51 3.11 -1.78
N MET A 88 -3.45 2.86 -2.55
CA MET A 88 -2.32 2.02 -2.16
C MET A 88 -1.14 2.83 -1.61
N ALA A 89 -1.40 4.03 -1.11
CA ALA A 89 -0.44 4.93 -0.46
C ALA A 89 0.75 5.33 -1.34
N MET A 90 0.55 5.47 -2.66
CA MET A 90 1.54 5.99 -3.59
C MET A 90 1.07 7.32 -4.18
N ASN A 91 1.91 8.36 -4.07
CA ASN A 91 1.63 9.65 -4.72
C ASN A 91 2.03 9.64 -6.21
N ASP A 92 1.83 10.75 -6.92
CA ASP A 92 2.11 10.84 -8.35
C ASP A 92 3.60 10.59 -8.69
N GLU A 93 4.54 11.07 -7.86
CA GLU A 93 5.98 10.87 -8.10
C GLU A 93 6.37 9.40 -7.89
N GLU A 94 5.90 8.78 -6.80
CA GLU A 94 6.10 7.36 -6.51
C GLU A 94 5.46 6.48 -7.60
N THR A 95 4.30 6.86 -8.12
CA THR A 95 3.57 6.15 -9.17
C THR A 95 4.33 6.13 -10.49
N VAL A 96 4.82 7.29 -10.94
CA VAL A 96 5.65 7.37 -12.15
C VAL A 96 6.96 6.61 -11.96
N ALA A 97 7.60 6.74 -10.79
CA ALA A 97 8.85 6.04 -10.48
C ALA A 97 8.67 4.52 -10.51
N LEU A 98 7.61 3.98 -9.88
CA LEU A 98 7.30 2.55 -9.87
C LEU A 98 6.95 2.02 -11.27
N THR A 99 6.12 2.76 -12.03
CA THR A 99 5.71 2.36 -13.38
C THR A 99 6.91 2.32 -14.32
N ALA A 100 7.64 3.44 -14.44
CA ALA A 100 8.79 3.53 -15.31
C ALA A 100 9.93 2.62 -14.86
N GLY A 101 10.19 2.53 -13.57
CA GLY A 101 11.28 1.68 -13.03
C GLY A 101 10.98 0.19 -13.17
N GLY A 102 9.72 -0.21 -12.99
CA GLY A 102 9.29 -1.59 -13.26
C GLY A 102 9.40 -1.93 -14.74
N HIS A 103 8.83 -1.10 -15.61
CA HIS A 103 8.84 -1.29 -17.07
C HIS A 103 10.16 -0.92 -17.75
N THR A 104 11.20 -0.54 -17.00
CA THR A 104 12.58 -0.54 -17.52
C THR A 104 13.05 -1.97 -17.79
N PHE A 105 12.45 -2.96 -17.11
CA PHE A 105 12.80 -4.37 -17.22
C PHE A 105 11.70 -5.20 -17.90
N GLY A 106 12.12 -6.29 -18.53
CA GLY A 106 11.26 -7.36 -19.01
C GLY A 106 10.39 -7.00 -20.22
N LYS A 107 9.30 -7.74 -20.34
CA LYS A 107 8.34 -7.64 -21.44
C LYS A 107 6.96 -8.14 -21.04
N ALA A 108 5.94 -7.78 -21.81
CA ALA A 108 4.62 -8.41 -21.79
C ALA A 108 4.58 -9.67 -22.69
N HIS A 109 3.61 -10.56 -22.45
CA HIS A 109 3.47 -11.84 -23.15
C HIS A 109 2.05 -12.05 -23.68
N GLY A 110 1.94 -12.18 -25.00
CA GLY A 110 0.70 -12.22 -25.79
C GLY A 110 0.95 -12.79 -27.18
N ALA A 111 1.76 -13.85 -27.27
CA ALA A 111 2.27 -14.40 -28.53
C ALA A 111 1.20 -14.90 -29.51
N GLY A 112 -0.02 -15.19 -29.03
CA GLY A 112 -1.11 -15.68 -29.87
C GLY A 112 -2.46 -15.68 -29.16
N ASP A 113 -3.42 -16.43 -29.71
CA ASP A 113 -4.81 -16.47 -29.24
C ASP A 113 -4.92 -16.82 -27.74
N ALA A 114 -5.45 -15.90 -26.95
CA ALA A 114 -5.64 -16.06 -25.51
C ALA A 114 -6.57 -17.24 -25.16
N ASN A 115 -7.44 -17.67 -26.08
CA ASN A 115 -8.29 -18.86 -25.88
C ASN A 115 -7.50 -20.19 -25.83
N LEU A 116 -6.20 -20.17 -26.14
CA LEU A 116 -5.31 -21.31 -26.05
C LEU A 116 -4.68 -21.48 -24.67
N VAL A 117 -4.93 -20.53 -23.75
CA VAL A 117 -4.53 -20.58 -22.35
C VAL A 117 -5.60 -21.32 -21.54
N GLY A 118 -5.19 -22.37 -20.83
CA GLY A 118 -6.05 -23.17 -19.97
C GLY A 118 -6.49 -22.45 -18.69
N ALA A 119 -7.19 -23.19 -17.83
CA ALA A 119 -7.70 -22.68 -16.57
C ALA A 119 -6.58 -22.20 -15.63
N GLU A 120 -6.88 -21.21 -14.81
CA GLU A 120 -6.07 -20.73 -13.70
C GLU A 120 -5.78 -21.84 -12.67
N PRO A 121 -4.79 -21.68 -11.76
CA PRO A 121 -4.33 -22.75 -10.86
C PRO A 121 -5.43 -23.46 -10.06
N GLU A 122 -6.42 -22.74 -9.53
CA GLU A 122 -7.52 -23.34 -8.75
C GLU A 122 -8.56 -24.08 -9.63
N GLY A 123 -8.64 -23.73 -10.92
CA GLY A 123 -9.47 -24.40 -11.92
C GLY A 123 -8.74 -25.48 -12.72
N ALA A 124 -7.42 -25.58 -12.57
CA ALA A 124 -6.57 -26.50 -13.32
C ALA A 124 -6.72 -27.95 -12.86
N SER A 125 -6.27 -28.88 -13.70
CA SER A 125 -6.31 -30.30 -13.36
C SER A 125 -5.24 -30.68 -12.33
N ILE A 126 -5.51 -31.72 -11.55
CA ILE A 126 -4.60 -32.13 -10.46
C ILE A 126 -3.20 -32.51 -10.95
N GLU A 127 -3.07 -33.03 -12.17
CA GLU A 127 -1.78 -33.39 -12.77
C GLU A 127 -0.89 -32.17 -13.09
N GLU A 128 -1.45 -30.96 -13.11
CA GLU A 128 -0.67 -29.71 -13.19
C GLU A 128 -0.02 -29.34 -11.86
N GLN A 129 -0.33 -30.05 -10.76
CA GLN A 129 0.39 -29.98 -9.48
C GLN A 129 0.47 -28.56 -8.89
N GLY A 130 -0.61 -27.78 -9.03
CA GLY A 130 -0.72 -26.41 -8.54
C GLY A 130 -0.23 -25.34 -9.52
N PHE A 131 0.21 -25.72 -10.72
CA PHE A 131 0.30 -24.79 -11.85
C PHE A 131 -1.07 -24.59 -12.51
N GLY A 132 -1.16 -23.56 -13.35
CA GLY A 132 -2.31 -23.30 -14.20
C GLY A 132 -1.88 -22.51 -15.43
N TRP A 133 -2.86 -22.04 -16.21
CA TRP A 133 -2.68 -21.33 -17.47
C TRP A 133 -1.84 -22.12 -18.48
N ALA A 134 -2.01 -23.45 -18.52
CA ALA A 134 -1.36 -24.31 -19.49
C ALA A 134 -1.63 -23.80 -20.92
N ASN A 135 -0.57 -23.46 -21.65
CA ASN A 135 -0.67 -22.78 -22.93
C ASN A 135 -0.43 -23.76 -24.09
N SER A 136 -1.42 -23.84 -24.99
CA SER A 136 -1.36 -24.70 -26.19
C SER A 136 -0.91 -23.97 -27.47
N HIS A 137 -0.59 -22.68 -27.39
CA HIS A 137 0.00 -21.92 -28.49
C HIS A 137 1.47 -22.30 -28.69
N GLY A 138 1.83 -22.82 -29.87
CA GLY A 138 3.20 -23.20 -30.18
C GLY A 138 3.78 -24.19 -29.17
N SER A 139 4.90 -23.84 -28.54
CA SER A 139 5.50 -24.57 -27.42
C SER A 139 4.90 -24.26 -26.05
N GLY A 140 4.09 -23.19 -25.96
CA GLY A 140 3.50 -22.65 -24.74
C GLY A 140 4.48 -21.91 -23.83
N LYS A 141 5.74 -21.72 -24.26
CA LYS A 141 6.85 -21.22 -23.44
C LYS A 141 7.73 -20.26 -24.24
N GLY A 142 8.61 -19.54 -23.55
CA GLY A 142 9.59 -18.67 -24.19
C GLY A 142 8.90 -17.63 -25.07
N ARG A 143 9.22 -17.62 -26.37
CA ARG A 143 8.59 -16.71 -27.36
C ARG A 143 7.10 -16.96 -27.58
N ASP A 144 6.59 -18.16 -27.26
CA ASP A 144 5.19 -18.55 -27.42
C ASP A 144 4.34 -18.32 -26.14
N SER A 145 4.93 -17.69 -25.12
CA SER A 145 4.25 -17.42 -23.85
C SER A 145 3.07 -16.45 -24.03
N ILE A 146 1.98 -16.72 -23.32
CA ILE A 146 0.81 -15.84 -23.22
C ILE A 146 0.52 -15.64 -21.73
N THR A 147 0.39 -14.38 -21.30
CA THR A 147 0.07 -14.02 -19.91
C THR A 147 -0.98 -12.92 -19.90
N SER A 148 -0.62 -11.68 -20.21
CA SER A 148 -1.57 -10.56 -20.26
C SER A 148 -2.30 -10.45 -21.60
N GLY A 149 -1.81 -11.13 -22.64
CA GLY A 149 -2.29 -10.95 -24.02
C GLY A 149 -1.65 -9.75 -24.73
N ILE A 150 -0.97 -8.85 -24.01
CA ILE A 150 -0.15 -7.79 -24.58
C ILE A 150 1.24 -8.36 -24.91
N GLU A 151 1.88 -7.95 -26.02
CA GLU A 151 3.14 -8.57 -26.47
C GLU A 151 4.24 -7.55 -26.75
N GLY A 152 5.43 -7.78 -26.20
CA GLY A 152 6.65 -7.05 -26.52
C GLY A 152 7.33 -6.43 -25.31
N ALA A 153 8.58 -6.02 -25.49
CA ALA A 153 9.37 -5.34 -24.47
C ALA A 153 9.14 -3.83 -24.50
N TRP A 154 9.27 -3.18 -23.34
CA TRP A 154 9.21 -1.72 -23.23
C TRP A 154 10.50 -1.03 -23.70
N THR A 155 11.65 -1.68 -23.48
CA THR A 155 12.98 -1.10 -23.70
C THR A 155 13.82 -1.91 -24.69
N THR A 156 14.87 -1.29 -25.22
CA THR A 156 15.87 -1.94 -26.08
C THR A 156 16.72 -2.98 -25.33
N ASN A 157 16.93 -2.76 -24.02
CA ASN A 157 17.74 -3.62 -23.13
C ASN A 157 16.89 -4.13 -21.95
N PRO A 158 16.04 -5.15 -22.13
CA PRO A 158 15.05 -5.55 -21.13
C PRO A 158 15.60 -6.10 -19.81
N ILE A 159 16.91 -6.32 -19.70
CA ILE A 159 17.55 -6.92 -18.52
C ILE A 159 18.66 -6.03 -17.96
N GLU A 160 18.62 -4.74 -18.28
CA GLU A 160 19.59 -3.75 -17.80
C GLU A 160 18.83 -2.54 -17.26
N TRP A 161 19.28 -2.01 -16.13
CA TRP A 161 18.81 -0.71 -15.65
C TRP A 161 19.48 0.39 -16.47
N ASP A 162 18.68 1.06 -17.28
CA ASP A 162 19.06 2.25 -18.02
C ASP A 162 17.87 3.22 -18.08
N ASN A 163 17.99 4.30 -18.85
CA ASN A 163 16.92 5.28 -19.04
C ASN A 163 16.01 4.91 -20.23
N GLY A 164 16.13 3.68 -20.76
CA GLY A 164 15.56 3.25 -22.04
C GLY A 164 14.04 3.37 -22.11
N TYR A 165 13.34 3.16 -21.00
CA TYR A 165 11.88 3.37 -20.93
C TYR A 165 11.51 4.80 -21.32
N PHE A 166 12.10 5.80 -20.64
CA PHE A 166 11.81 7.21 -20.95
C PHE A 166 12.40 7.65 -22.29
N ASP A 167 13.59 7.15 -22.66
CA ASP A 167 14.22 7.45 -23.94
C ASP A 167 13.29 7.10 -25.10
N LEU A 168 12.73 5.89 -25.12
CA LEU A 168 11.80 5.49 -26.18
C LEU A 168 10.46 6.22 -26.07
N LEU A 169 9.90 6.35 -24.86
CA LEU A 169 8.60 7.00 -24.62
C LEU A 169 8.59 8.45 -25.14
N PHE A 170 9.64 9.21 -24.88
CA PHE A 170 9.79 10.60 -25.35
C PHE A 170 10.32 10.71 -26.78
N LYS A 171 11.23 9.84 -27.24
CA LYS A 171 11.72 9.86 -28.64
C LYS A 171 10.58 9.73 -29.64
N TYR A 172 9.62 8.87 -29.34
CA TYR A 172 8.48 8.58 -30.21
C TYR A 172 7.20 9.30 -29.79
N GLU A 173 7.25 10.31 -28.93
CA GLU A 173 6.06 10.88 -28.28
C GLU A 173 4.95 11.32 -29.24
N ASP A 174 5.30 11.78 -30.44
CA ASP A 174 4.35 12.24 -31.47
C ASP A 174 4.06 11.17 -32.56
N SER A 175 4.57 9.95 -32.39
CA SER A 175 4.53 8.87 -33.39
C SER A 175 4.21 7.50 -32.81
N TRP A 176 3.69 7.44 -31.58
CA TRP A 176 3.08 6.23 -31.04
C TRP A 176 1.76 5.94 -31.78
N LYS A 177 1.66 4.75 -32.40
CA LYS A 177 0.42 4.25 -33.01
C LYS A 177 -0.20 3.18 -32.13
N LEU A 178 -1.52 3.26 -31.98
CA LEU A 178 -2.32 2.19 -31.38
C LEU A 178 -2.39 1.02 -32.37
N VAL A 179 -2.10 -0.19 -31.88
CA VAL A 179 -2.16 -1.45 -32.62
C VAL A 179 -2.81 -2.53 -31.75
N GLN A 180 -3.00 -3.71 -32.32
CA GLN A 180 -3.38 -4.90 -31.55
C GLN A 180 -2.19 -5.86 -31.49
N SER A 181 -2.03 -6.49 -30.32
CA SER A 181 -1.10 -7.60 -30.11
C SER A 181 -1.48 -8.81 -30.98
N PRO A 182 -0.61 -9.84 -31.09
CA PRO A 182 -0.99 -11.11 -31.69
C PRO A 182 -2.21 -11.79 -31.01
N ALA A 183 -2.44 -11.52 -29.72
CA ALA A 183 -3.63 -11.97 -28.99
C ALA A 183 -4.86 -11.05 -29.15
N GLY A 184 -4.72 -9.90 -29.81
CA GLY A 184 -5.80 -8.94 -30.05
C GLY A 184 -5.91 -7.79 -29.03
N ALA A 185 -5.03 -7.73 -28.03
CA ALA A 185 -5.04 -6.70 -26.99
C ALA A 185 -4.55 -5.34 -27.51
N HIS A 186 -5.13 -4.25 -27.03
CA HIS A 186 -4.68 -2.89 -27.34
C HIS A 186 -3.30 -2.59 -26.76
N GLN A 187 -2.39 -2.15 -27.62
CA GLN A 187 -1.07 -1.67 -27.22
C GLN A 187 -0.55 -0.62 -28.20
N TRP A 188 0.52 0.07 -27.83
CA TRP A 188 1.12 1.13 -28.62
C TRP A 188 2.51 0.70 -29.10
N THR A 189 2.86 1.05 -30.32
CA THR A 189 4.21 0.82 -30.89
C THR A 189 4.61 2.02 -31.74
N PRO A 190 5.89 2.34 -31.92
CA PRO A 190 6.29 3.46 -32.78
C PRO A 190 5.87 3.22 -34.25
N GLU A 191 5.43 4.26 -34.96
CA GLU A 191 5.03 4.16 -36.37
C GLU A 191 6.19 3.70 -37.27
N GLN A 192 7.37 4.29 -37.05
CA GLN A 192 8.63 4.04 -37.76
C GLN A 192 9.75 3.90 -36.71
N GLN A 193 9.87 2.72 -36.11
CA GLN A 193 10.91 2.45 -35.13
C GLN A 193 12.30 2.31 -35.79
N ASP A 194 13.32 2.87 -35.17
CA ASP A 194 14.70 2.73 -35.62
C ASP A 194 15.21 1.32 -35.29
N GLU A 195 16.04 0.73 -36.17
CA GLU A 195 16.58 -0.62 -35.94
C GLU A 195 17.38 -0.73 -34.63
N SER A 196 18.01 0.35 -34.19
CA SER A 196 18.75 0.43 -32.91
C SER A 196 17.84 0.31 -31.68
N ASP A 197 16.55 0.59 -31.83
CA ASP A 197 15.60 0.69 -30.74
C ASP A 197 14.70 -0.54 -30.61
N LEU A 198 14.83 -1.49 -31.55
CA LEU A 198 14.18 -2.80 -31.45
C LEU A 198 14.73 -3.56 -30.23
N ALA A 199 13.92 -4.36 -29.55
CA ALA A 199 14.39 -5.24 -28.48
C ALA A 199 14.93 -6.58 -29.03
N PRO A 200 15.79 -7.30 -28.31
CA PRO A 200 16.08 -8.71 -28.62
C PRO A 200 14.85 -9.60 -28.38
N ASP A 201 14.68 -10.63 -29.19
CA ASP A 201 13.75 -11.73 -28.89
C ASP A 201 14.17 -12.47 -27.60
N ALA A 202 13.18 -12.99 -26.88
CA ALA A 202 13.37 -13.57 -25.55
C ALA A 202 14.20 -14.86 -25.53
N GLU A 203 14.29 -15.58 -26.67
CA GLU A 203 15.05 -16.84 -26.75
C GLU A 203 16.25 -16.75 -27.70
N ASP A 204 16.22 -15.85 -28.69
CA ASP A 204 17.30 -15.65 -29.64
C ASP A 204 17.58 -14.16 -29.83
N SER A 205 18.59 -13.64 -29.12
CA SER A 205 18.94 -12.22 -29.15
C SER A 205 19.41 -11.69 -30.51
N SER A 206 19.68 -12.58 -31.48
CA SER A 206 19.98 -12.18 -32.87
C SER A 206 18.73 -11.73 -33.63
N ILE A 207 17.54 -12.14 -33.19
CA ILE A 207 16.26 -11.67 -33.70
C ILE A 207 15.90 -10.37 -32.98
N ARG A 208 15.52 -9.35 -33.75
CA ARG A 208 15.09 -8.05 -33.23
C ARG A 208 13.59 -7.87 -33.44
N VAL A 209 12.89 -7.46 -32.39
CA VAL A 209 11.44 -7.30 -32.35
C VAL A 209 11.07 -5.87 -31.94
N ALA A 210 9.90 -5.39 -32.37
CA ALA A 210 9.45 -4.05 -32.03
C ALA A 210 9.23 -3.89 -30.53
N THR A 211 9.49 -2.70 -29.99
CA THR A 211 9.09 -2.37 -28.61
C THR A 211 7.65 -1.88 -28.58
N MET A 212 7.12 -1.82 -27.36
CA MET A 212 5.73 -1.48 -27.11
C MET A 212 5.56 -0.65 -25.84
N MET A 213 4.39 -0.03 -25.73
CA MET A 213 3.88 0.63 -24.53
C MET A 213 2.42 0.22 -24.33
N THR A 214 1.98 0.08 -23.09
CA THR A 214 0.55 -0.10 -22.75
C THR A 214 -0.18 1.25 -22.79
N THR A 215 -1.52 1.25 -22.72
CA THR A 215 -2.28 2.51 -22.56
C THR A 215 -1.92 3.19 -21.23
N ALA A 216 -1.65 2.40 -20.18
CA ALA A 216 -1.18 2.90 -18.89
C ALA A 216 0.20 3.58 -18.98
N ASP A 217 1.13 3.04 -19.77
CA ASP A 217 2.43 3.67 -20.03
C ASP A 217 2.27 5.00 -20.77
N MET A 218 1.37 5.05 -21.76
CA MET A 218 1.07 6.28 -22.46
C MET A 218 0.53 7.37 -21.53
N ALA A 219 -0.19 7.00 -20.46
CA ALA A 219 -0.66 7.96 -19.46
C ALA A 219 0.49 8.77 -18.84
N MET A 220 1.68 8.17 -18.69
CA MET A 220 2.87 8.79 -18.09
C MET A 220 3.37 10.02 -18.86
N ILE A 221 3.04 10.15 -20.15
CA ILE A 221 3.42 11.30 -20.99
C ILE A 221 2.25 12.09 -21.57
N ARG A 222 1.01 11.60 -21.41
CA ARG A 222 -0.21 12.29 -21.87
C ARG A 222 -0.91 13.07 -20.75
N ASP A 223 -0.91 12.56 -19.52
CA ASP A 223 -1.39 13.31 -18.37
C ASP A 223 -0.43 14.48 -18.04
N PRO A 224 -0.93 15.72 -17.85
CA PRO A 224 -0.06 16.87 -17.64
C PRO A 224 0.83 16.79 -16.39
N GLU A 225 0.37 16.18 -15.29
CA GLU A 225 1.14 16.09 -14.05
C GLU A 225 2.16 14.94 -14.12
N TYR A 226 1.74 13.77 -14.60
CA TYR A 226 2.69 12.67 -14.84
C TYR A 226 3.74 13.05 -15.87
N ARG A 227 3.38 13.78 -16.93
CA ARG A 227 4.35 14.24 -17.92
C ARG A 227 5.44 15.11 -17.30
N LYS A 228 5.12 16.00 -16.36
CA LYS A 228 6.12 16.85 -15.69
C LYS A 228 7.12 15.99 -14.92
N ILE A 229 6.63 14.98 -14.19
CA ILE A 229 7.45 14.07 -13.40
C ILE A 229 8.29 13.19 -14.33
N SER A 230 7.67 12.55 -15.33
CA SER A 230 8.33 11.74 -16.35
C SER A 230 9.44 12.52 -17.06
N LYS A 231 9.19 13.79 -17.44
CA LYS A 231 10.20 14.65 -18.07
C LYS A 231 11.35 14.94 -17.10
N MET A 232 11.04 15.22 -15.84
CA MET A 232 12.05 15.47 -14.81
C MET A 232 12.93 14.23 -14.59
N PHE A 233 12.34 13.04 -14.49
CA PHE A 233 13.08 11.78 -14.37
C PHE A 233 13.91 11.48 -15.62
N HIS A 234 13.35 11.69 -16.82
CA HIS A 234 14.06 11.52 -18.08
C HIS A 234 15.33 12.38 -18.16
N GLU A 235 15.23 13.65 -17.73
CA GLU A 235 16.35 14.61 -17.73
C GLU A 235 17.29 14.43 -16.52
N ASN A 236 16.91 13.67 -15.50
CA ASN A 236 17.64 13.52 -14.24
C ASN A 236 17.61 12.04 -13.78
N PRO A 237 18.34 11.12 -14.44
CA PRO A 237 18.27 9.69 -14.16
C PRO A 237 18.66 9.31 -12.73
N ASP A 238 19.54 10.08 -12.08
CA ASP A 238 19.89 9.85 -10.66
C ASP A 238 18.70 10.11 -9.72
N LYS A 239 17.85 11.10 -10.03
CA LYS A 239 16.62 11.36 -9.26
C LYS A 239 15.59 10.27 -9.47
N PHE A 240 15.46 9.80 -10.72
CA PHE A 240 14.61 8.66 -11.04
C PHE A 240 15.04 7.42 -10.27
N ALA A 241 16.35 7.13 -10.24
CA ALA A 241 16.90 5.99 -9.53
C ALA A 241 16.62 6.05 -8.01
N ASP A 242 16.83 7.21 -7.36
CA ASP A 242 16.51 7.37 -5.94
C ASP A 242 15.00 7.25 -5.65
N ALA A 243 14.16 7.91 -6.46
CA ALA A 243 12.71 7.84 -6.33
C ALA A 243 12.18 6.41 -6.51
N PHE A 244 12.66 5.69 -7.53
CA PHE A 244 12.28 4.30 -7.75
C PHE A 244 12.75 3.39 -6.60
N ALA A 245 14.00 3.50 -6.16
CA ALA A 245 14.52 2.68 -5.06
C ALA A 245 13.72 2.86 -3.76
N ARG A 246 13.35 4.11 -3.44
CA ARG A 246 12.56 4.45 -2.24
C ARG A 246 11.10 4.01 -2.38
N ALA A 247 10.47 4.26 -3.52
CA ALA A 247 9.10 3.85 -3.78
C ALA A 247 8.96 2.32 -3.81
N TRP A 248 9.94 1.61 -4.40
CA TRP A 248 10.01 0.15 -4.40
C TRP A 248 10.18 -0.42 -2.98
N PHE A 249 11.03 0.22 -2.16
CA PHE A 249 11.16 -0.16 -0.75
C PHE A 249 9.84 0.04 0.01
N LYS A 250 9.18 1.18 -0.16
CA LYS A 250 7.85 1.44 0.41
C LYS A 250 6.82 0.41 -0.06
N LEU A 251 6.74 0.14 -1.36
CA LEU A 251 5.80 -0.82 -1.95
C LEU A 251 5.91 -2.18 -1.26
N LEU A 252 7.14 -2.67 -1.09
CA LEU A 252 7.36 -3.96 -0.48
C LEU A 252 7.04 -3.94 1.02
N HIS A 253 7.31 -2.86 1.77
CA HIS A 253 7.31 -2.89 3.25
C HIS A 253 6.19 -2.07 3.93
N ARG A 254 5.29 -1.41 3.18
CA ARG A 254 4.21 -0.57 3.73
C ARG A 254 3.25 -1.29 4.68
N ASP A 255 3.16 -2.61 4.57
CA ASP A 255 2.30 -3.51 5.36
C ASP A 255 3.00 -4.09 6.60
N MET A 256 4.31 -3.86 6.77
CA MET A 256 5.07 -4.43 7.88
C MET A 256 4.95 -3.62 9.18
N GLY A 257 4.30 -2.45 9.14
CA GLY A 257 4.17 -1.54 10.27
C GLY A 257 5.51 -0.96 10.75
N PRO A 258 5.73 -0.84 12.08
CA PRO A 258 6.89 -0.13 12.61
C PRO A 258 8.20 -0.83 12.23
N LYS A 259 9.24 -0.03 11.96
CA LYS A 259 10.59 -0.49 11.59
C LYS A 259 11.21 -1.50 12.58
N SER A 260 10.77 -1.52 13.84
CA SER A 260 11.19 -2.53 14.82
C SER A 260 10.84 -3.97 14.45
N ARG A 261 9.93 -4.18 13.48
CA ARG A 261 9.60 -5.50 12.92
C ARG A 261 10.53 -5.94 11.79
N TYR A 262 11.40 -5.05 11.32
CA TYR A 262 12.25 -5.30 10.16
C TYR A 262 13.52 -5.99 10.64
N LEU A 263 13.86 -7.10 9.97
CA LEU A 263 14.98 -7.96 10.34
C LEU A 263 16.00 -8.03 9.20
N GLY A 264 17.27 -8.19 9.56
CA GLY A 264 18.35 -8.41 8.61
C GLY A 264 19.34 -7.24 8.50
N PRO A 265 20.49 -7.47 7.84
CA PRO A 265 21.57 -6.50 7.77
C PRO A 265 21.30 -5.34 6.78
N ASP A 266 20.36 -5.53 5.85
CA ASP A 266 20.10 -4.58 4.76
C ASP A 266 18.96 -3.61 5.08
N VAL A 267 18.49 -3.58 6.34
CA VAL A 267 17.49 -2.62 6.81
C VAL A 267 18.12 -1.22 6.80
N PRO A 268 17.58 -0.24 6.05
CA PRO A 268 18.14 1.11 6.02
C PRO A 268 18.17 1.76 7.40
N ASP A 269 19.23 2.51 7.71
CA ASP A 269 19.34 3.27 8.95
C ASP A 269 18.33 4.42 9.02
N GLU A 270 17.94 5.00 7.87
CA GLU A 270 16.97 6.08 7.76
C GLU A 270 15.56 5.63 8.22
N ASP A 271 14.89 6.46 9.04
CA ASP A 271 13.49 6.27 9.39
C ASP A 271 12.63 7.03 8.37
N LEU A 272 11.72 6.32 7.70
CA LEU A 272 10.86 6.91 6.69
C LEU A 272 9.51 7.28 7.29
N ILE A 273 8.94 8.42 6.89
CA ILE A 273 7.73 8.96 7.49
C ILE A 273 6.53 8.00 7.45
N TRP A 274 6.40 7.23 6.37
CA TRP A 274 5.31 6.25 6.18
C TRP A 274 5.44 5.02 7.10
N GLN A 275 6.56 4.84 7.80
CA GLN A 275 6.75 3.82 8.83
C GLN A 275 6.20 4.25 10.19
N ASP A 276 5.58 5.44 10.27
CA ASP A 276 5.04 6.04 11.48
C ASP A 276 6.04 6.04 12.66
N PRO A 277 7.28 6.55 12.47
CA PRO A 277 8.37 6.38 13.44
C PRO A 277 8.02 6.93 14.82
N VAL A 278 8.53 6.32 15.88
CA VAL A 278 8.28 6.74 17.27
C VAL A 278 9.62 6.80 18.01
N PRO A 279 9.98 7.95 18.62
CA PRO A 279 11.16 8.05 19.47
C PRO A 279 11.10 7.05 20.63
N LYS A 280 12.23 6.46 21.03
CA LYS A 280 12.24 5.47 22.13
C LYS A 280 11.79 6.10 23.46
N GLY A 281 10.84 5.46 24.14
CA GLY A 281 10.37 5.87 25.46
C GLY A 281 11.32 5.52 26.61
N ASN A 282 11.12 6.16 27.76
CA ASN A 282 11.83 5.79 28.99
C ASN A 282 11.21 4.53 29.61
N HIS A 283 12.02 3.49 29.83
CA HIS A 283 11.60 2.27 30.53
C HIS A 283 11.85 2.31 32.05
N HIS A 284 12.59 3.31 32.54
CA HIS A 284 13.08 3.38 33.92
C HIS A 284 12.45 4.57 34.64
N TYR A 285 11.19 4.44 34.99
CA TYR A 285 10.47 5.36 35.88
C TYR A 285 9.66 4.58 36.90
N ASP A 286 9.27 5.25 37.99
CA ASP A 286 8.49 4.64 39.07
C ASP A 286 7.01 4.52 38.65
N VAL A 287 6.63 3.34 38.17
CA VAL A 287 5.27 3.05 37.69
C VAL A 287 4.24 3.23 38.80
N ASP A 288 4.55 2.83 40.03
CA ASP A 288 3.60 2.90 41.16
C ASP A 288 3.32 4.35 41.55
N SER A 289 4.35 5.20 41.54
CA SER A 289 4.22 6.64 41.78
C SER A 289 3.37 7.35 40.71
N VAL A 290 3.50 6.93 39.44
CA VAL A 290 2.63 7.42 38.36
C VAL A 290 1.19 6.94 38.57
N LYS A 291 0.98 5.65 38.88
CA LYS A 291 -0.36 5.11 39.19
C LYS A 291 -1.03 5.88 40.34
N GLU A 292 -0.29 6.18 41.41
CA GLU A 292 -0.79 6.97 42.54
C GLU A 292 -1.17 8.39 42.13
N SER A 293 -0.33 9.05 41.32
CA SER A 293 -0.62 10.38 40.78
C SER A 293 -1.89 10.39 39.92
N ILE A 294 -2.09 9.36 39.10
CA ILE A 294 -3.30 9.20 38.29
C ILE A 294 -4.53 8.97 39.18
N ARG A 295 -4.46 8.10 40.20
CA ARG A 295 -5.58 7.86 41.12
C ARG A 295 -6.03 9.14 41.83
N ASN A 296 -5.07 10.02 42.15
CA ASN A 296 -5.33 11.29 42.83
C ASN A 296 -5.63 12.46 41.88
N SER A 297 -5.68 12.22 40.57
CA SER A 297 -5.80 13.27 39.55
C SER A 297 -7.21 13.87 39.42
N GLY A 298 -8.24 13.18 39.94
CA GLY A 298 -9.64 13.57 39.78
C GLY A 298 -10.27 13.18 38.44
N LEU A 299 -9.53 12.48 37.57
CA LEU A 299 -10.10 11.85 36.37
C LEU A 299 -11.05 10.72 36.77
N THR A 300 -12.17 10.62 36.06
CA THR A 300 -13.15 9.56 36.28
C THR A 300 -12.72 8.25 35.60
N ILE A 301 -13.26 7.12 36.08
CA ILE A 301 -13.03 5.80 35.45
C ILE A 301 -13.38 5.83 33.95
N PRO A 302 -14.54 6.34 33.51
CA PRO A 302 -14.86 6.41 32.08
C PRO A 302 -13.87 7.24 31.27
N GLU A 303 -13.45 8.41 31.76
CA GLU A 303 -12.48 9.27 31.05
C GLU A 303 -11.15 8.54 30.82
N MET A 304 -10.63 7.87 31.84
CA MET A 304 -9.38 7.12 31.74
C MET A 304 -9.49 5.91 30.80
N VAL A 305 -10.56 5.12 30.91
CA VAL A 305 -10.77 3.94 30.04
C VAL A 305 -10.99 4.36 28.59
N GLU A 306 -11.84 5.35 28.34
CA GLU A 306 -12.15 5.78 26.97
C GLU A 306 -10.93 6.40 26.28
N THR A 307 -10.11 7.20 26.97
CA THR A 307 -8.89 7.76 26.38
C THR A 307 -7.83 6.69 26.11
N ALA A 308 -7.64 5.75 27.04
CA ALA A 308 -6.73 4.62 26.81
C ALA A 308 -7.18 3.74 25.64
N TRP A 309 -8.48 3.45 25.55
CA TRP A 309 -9.07 2.71 24.43
C TRP A 309 -8.94 3.47 23.11
N ALA A 310 -9.29 4.77 23.08
CA ALA A 310 -9.18 5.60 21.89
C ALA A 310 -7.75 5.62 21.33
N SER A 311 -6.75 5.64 22.22
CA SER A 311 -5.34 5.60 21.84
C SER A 311 -4.94 4.23 21.26
N ALA A 312 -5.27 3.15 21.95
CA ALA A 312 -4.87 1.79 21.56
C ALA A 312 -5.66 1.23 20.36
N SER A 313 -6.95 1.53 20.26
CA SER A 313 -7.86 0.91 19.30
C SER A 313 -7.72 1.42 17.87
N THR A 314 -6.82 2.37 17.60
CA THR A 314 -6.43 2.73 16.23
C THR A 314 -5.58 1.65 15.56
N PHE A 315 -5.03 0.72 16.34
CA PHE A 315 -4.29 -0.42 15.82
C PHE A 315 -5.14 -1.24 14.85
N ARG A 316 -4.50 -1.72 13.79
CA ARG A 316 -5.03 -2.77 12.92
C ARG A 316 -3.93 -3.77 12.55
N GLY A 317 -4.24 -5.05 12.64
CA GLY A 317 -3.32 -6.15 12.38
C GLY A 317 -3.02 -6.39 10.90
N SER A 318 -3.79 -5.80 9.99
CA SER A 318 -3.62 -5.95 8.55
C SER A 318 -2.33 -5.30 8.03
N ASP A 319 -1.96 -4.13 8.52
CA ASP A 319 -0.71 -3.43 8.16
C ASP A 319 0.13 -2.99 9.38
N TYR A 320 -0.31 -3.39 10.59
CA TYR A 320 0.33 -3.10 11.86
C TYR A 320 0.49 -1.60 12.16
N ARG A 321 -0.30 -0.73 11.53
CA ARG A 321 -0.36 0.70 11.83
C ARG A 321 -1.27 1.00 13.02
N GLY A 322 -1.13 2.23 13.54
CA GLY A 322 -1.89 2.72 14.69
C GLY A 322 -1.41 2.17 16.03
N GLY A 323 -2.27 2.27 17.05
CA GLY A 323 -1.99 1.86 18.42
C GLY A 323 -1.53 2.99 19.33
N ALA A 324 -1.34 2.65 20.60
CA ALA A 324 -1.07 3.64 21.65
C ALA A 324 0.38 4.17 21.70
N ASN A 325 1.33 3.51 21.02
CA ASN A 325 2.72 3.95 20.98
C ASN A 325 2.83 5.23 20.14
N GLY A 326 3.59 6.22 20.62
CA GLY A 326 3.71 7.53 19.99
C GLY A 326 2.73 8.58 20.51
N ALA A 327 1.76 8.22 21.36
CA ALA A 327 0.73 9.13 21.87
C ALA A 327 0.02 9.93 20.78
N ARG A 328 -0.11 9.38 19.56
CA ARG A 328 -0.65 10.11 18.39
C ARG A 328 -2.09 10.59 18.58
N ILE A 329 -2.81 10.05 19.56
CA ILE A 329 -4.11 10.58 19.99
C ILE A 329 -4.08 12.06 20.36
N ARG A 330 -2.94 12.62 20.79
CA ARG A 330 -2.80 14.07 21.09
C ARG A 330 -2.45 14.93 19.87
N LEU A 331 -2.13 14.31 18.73
CA LEU A 331 -1.69 14.97 17.50
C LEU A 331 -2.82 14.99 16.46
N ALA A 332 -2.67 15.82 15.43
CA ALA A 332 -3.58 15.76 14.29
C ALA A 332 -3.33 14.48 13.47
N PRO A 333 -4.36 13.85 12.90
CA PRO A 333 -5.78 14.23 12.97
C PRO A 333 -6.52 13.64 14.20
N GLN A 334 -5.90 12.70 14.93
CA GLN A 334 -6.61 11.88 15.94
C GLN A 334 -7.24 12.68 17.08
N LYS A 335 -6.62 13.79 17.48
CA LYS A 335 -7.13 14.66 18.55
C LYS A 335 -8.47 15.31 18.19
N ASP A 336 -8.75 15.45 16.89
CA ASP A 336 -9.90 16.15 16.33
C ASP A 336 -11.02 15.18 15.87
N TRP A 337 -10.79 13.87 15.94
CA TRP A 337 -11.80 12.88 15.55
C TRP A 337 -13.01 12.90 16.48
N GLU A 338 -14.21 12.89 15.89
CA GLU A 338 -15.48 12.91 16.63
C GLU A 338 -15.57 11.75 17.63
N ALA A 339 -15.18 10.54 17.19
CA ALA A 339 -15.16 9.34 18.03
C ALA A 339 -14.29 9.48 19.29
N ASN A 340 -13.31 10.39 19.29
CA ASN A 340 -12.37 10.62 20.38
C ASN A 340 -12.81 11.73 21.34
N LYS A 341 -13.98 12.35 21.11
CA LYS A 341 -14.57 13.38 21.99
C LYS A 341 -13.55 14.49 22.33
N PRO A 342 -13.19 15.37 21.37
CA PRO A 342 -12.04 16.29 21.51
C PRO A 342 -12.02 17.12 22.79
N GLU A 343 -13.17 17.58 23.29
CA GLU A 343 -13.25 18.33 24.56
C GLU A 343 -12.88 17.47 25.79
N GLN A 344 -13.38 16.24 25.86
CA GLN A 344 -13.05 15.30 26.94
C GLN A 344 -11.57 14.90 26.84
N LEU A 345 -11.09 14.61 25.64
CA LEU A 345 -9.70 14.25 25.40
C LEU A 345 -8.75 15.37 25.82
N ALA A 346 -9.03 16.62 25.44
CA ALA A 346 -8.22 17.78 25.84
C ALA A 346 -8.16 17.94 27.37
N LYS A 347 -9.29 17.74 28.06
CA LYS A 347 -9.31 17.73 29.54
C LYS A 347 -8.40 16.64 30.10
N VAL A 348 -8.52 15.41 29.62
CA VAL A 348 -7.72 14.27 30.11
C VAL A 348 -6.23 14.52 29.87
N LEU A 349 -5.85 14.95 28.66
CA LEU A 349 -4.47 15.27 28.31
C LEU A 349 -3.89 16.38 29.18
N SER A 350 -4.66 17.43 29.49
CA SER A 350 -4.23 18.53 30.38
C SER A 350 -3.82 18.06 31.79
N VAL A 351 -4.30 16.89 32.21
CA VAL A 351 -3.99 16.27 33.50
C VAL A 351 -2.85 15.25 33.38
N LEU A 352 -2.88 14.41 32.33
CA LEU A 352 -1.90 13.33 32.16
C LEU A 352 -0.52 13.84 31.70
N GLU A 353 -0.45 14.90 30.88
CA GLU A 353 0.84 15.43 30.39
C GLU A 353 1.75 15.97 31.51
N PRO A 354 1.26 16.78 32.48
CA PRO A 354 2.06 17.16 33.64
C PRO A 354 2.51 15.98 34.50
N ILE A 355 1.67 14.95 34.66
CA ILE A 355 2.02 13.73 35.41
C ILE A 355 3.14 12.98 34.69
N ALA A 356 3.03 12.79 33.38
CA ALA A 356 4.07 12.15 32.57
C ALA A 356 5.42 12.87 32.76
N SER A 357 5.40 14.20 32.61
CA SER A 357 6.57 15.06 32.77
C SER A 357 7.19 14.98 34.17
N SER A 358 6.39 15.05 35.24
CA SER A 358 6.90 15.04 36.62
C SER A 358 7.56 13.72 37.01
N HIS A 359 7.19 12.63 36.36
CA HIS A 359 7.71 11.28 36.63
C HIS A 359 8.72 10.80 35.58
N ASN A 360 9.08 11.64 34.60
CA ASN A 360 9.95 11.27 33.49
C ASN A 360 9.43 10.03 32.73
N ALA A 361 8.10 9.93 32.61
CA ALA A 361 7.38 8.95 31.81
C ALA A 361 6.93 9.58 30.49
N SER A 362 6.66 8.77 29.47
CA SER A 362 6.03 9.29 28.25
C SER A 362 4.54 9.53 28.47
N VAL A 363 3.95 10.43 27.67
CA VAL A 363 2.49 10.62 27.68
C VAL A 363 1.80 9.36 27.17
N ALA A 364 2.39 8.67 26.18
CA ALA A 364 1.87 7.41 25.67
C ALA A 364 1.70 6.35 26.76
N ASP A 365 2.73 6.13 27.59
CA ASP A 365 2.65 5.20 28.71
C ASP A 365 1.68 5.68 29.78
N THR A 366 1.65 6.97 30.07
CA THR A 366 0.76 7.56 31.08
C THR A 366 -0.71 7.40 30.69
N ILE A 367 -1.06 7.53 29.41
CA ILE A 367 -2.41 7.27 28.88
C ILE A 367 -2.81 5.81 29.10
N VAL A 368 -1.96 4.86 28.71
CA VAL A 368 -2.25 3.43 28.88
C VAL A 368 -2.34 3.05 30.36
N LEU A 369 -1.43 3.57 31.18
CA LEU A 369 -1.41 3.33 32.61
C LEU A 369 -2.66 3.90 33.31
N ALA A 370 -3.22 5.01 32.82
CA ALA A 370 -4.48 5.53 33.30
C ALA A 370 -5.64 4.55 33.05
N GLY A 371 -5.70 3.93 31.88
CA GLY A 371 -6.64 2.85 31.59
C GLY A 371 -6.48 1.66 32.55
N CYS A 372 -5.24 1.21 32.79
CA CYS A 372 -4.95 0.16 33.76
C CYS A 372 -5.45 0.52 35.17
N VAL A 373 -5.12 1.72 35.65
CA VAL A 373 -5.56 2.23 36.97
C VAL A 373 -7.09 2.26 37.06
N ALA A 374 -7.77 2.69 36.00
CA ALA A 374 -9.22 2.74 35.99
C ALA A 374 -9.88 1.35 36.08
N ILE A 375 -9.30 0.35 35.39
CA ILE A 375 -9.74 -1.05 35.49
C ILE A 375 -9.45 -1.63 36.87
N GLU A 376 -8.27 -1.36 37.43
CA GLU A 376 -7.91 -1.75 38.81
C GLU A 376 -8.90 -1.17 39.82
N MET A 377 -9.26 0.10 39.68
CA MET A 377 -10.24 0.77 40.54
C MET A 377 -11.65 0.17 40.39
N ALA A 378 -12.04 -0.22 39.18
CA ALA A 378 -13.37 -0.77 38.91
C ALA A 378 -13.51 -2.25 39.33
N SER A 379 -12.45 -3.04 39.20
CA SER A 379 -12.49 -4.50 39.36
C SER A 379 -11.79 -5.01 40.63
N GLY A 380 -10.87 -4.23 41.20
CA GLY A 380 -9.97 -4.69 42.27
C GLY A 380 -8.87 -5.65 41.81
N VAL A 381 -8.72 -5.86 40.50
CA VAL A 381 -7.71 -6.75 39.91
C VAL A 381 -6.55 -5.94 39.38
N GLU A 382 -5.32 -6.36 39.70
CA GLU A 382 -4.09 -5.76 39.16
C GLU A 382 -3.98 -5.99 37.65
N VAL A 383 -3.74 -4.93 36.89
CA VAL A 383 -3.62 -4.98 35.44
C VAL A 383 -2.14 -4.94 35.04
N PRO A 384 -1.63 -5.93 34.27
CA PRO A 384 -0.27 -5.91 33.78
C PRO A 384 0.03 -4.67 32.94
N PHE A 385 1.22 -4.10 33.12
CA PHE A 385 1.68 -2.92 32.41
C PHE A 385 3.14 -3.06 32.00
N THR A 386 3.44 -2.71 30.74
CA THR A 386 4.80 -2.71 30.19
C THR A 386 5.17 -1.29 29.77
N PRO A 387 6.18 -0.67 30.40
CA PRO A 387 6.67 0.67 30.03
C PRO A 387 7.57 0.62 28.79
N GLY A 388 7.73 1.76 28.15
CA GLY A 388 8.64 1.95 27.02
C GLY A 388 8.03 2.65 25.82
N ARG A 389 6.75 3.01 25.85
CA ARG A 389 6.13 3.74 24.73
C ARG A 389 6.78 5.10 24.59
N GLY A 390 7.00 5.49 23.36
CA GLY A 390 7.50 6.81 23.01
C GLY A 390 6.40 7.83 22.76
N ASP A 391 6.84 9.06 22.59
CA ASP A 391 6.01 10.22 22.30
C ASP A 391 6.42 10.75 20.92
N ALA A 392 5.56 10.55 19.91
CA ALA A 392 5.80 11.04 18.55
C ALA A 392 5.57 12.55 18.48
N THR A 393 6.13 13.16 17.45
CA THR A 393 5.92 14.57 17.08
C THR A 393 5.08 14.66 15.80
N GLU A 394 4.65 15.88 15.46
CA GLU A 394 4.02 16.18 14.17
C GLU A 394 4.96 15.85 13.00
N GLU A 395 6.28 16.05 13.15
CA GLU A 395 7.27 15.67 12.12
C GLU A 395 7.38 14.16 11.92
N ASN A 396 7.03 13.36 12.93
CA ASN A 396 6.96 11.90 12.83
C ASN A 396 5.58 11.40 12.41
N THR A 397 4.65 12.27 12.04
CA THR A 397 3.25 11.92 11.78
C THR A 397 2.78 12.54 10.47
N ASP A 398 2.70 11.74 9.41
CA ASP A 398 1.97 12.16 8.20
C ASP A 398 0.47 12.14 8.51
N ALA A 399 -0.07 13.30 8.88
CA ALA A 399 -1.46 13.44 9.32
C ALA A 399 -2.46 12.85 8.31
N SER A 400 -2.24 13.08 7.01
CA SER A 400 -3.14 12.59 5.94
C SER A 400 -3.16 11.06 5.87
N SER A 401 -2.02 10.42 6.11
CA SER A 401 -1.92 8.96 6.16
C SER A 401 -2.69 8.35 7.33
N PHE A 402 -2.99 9.10 8.38
CA PHE A 402 -3.74 8.62 9.54
C PHE A 402 -5.26 8.70 9.35
N ASP A 403 -5.77 9.43 8.35
CA ASP A 403 -7.21 9.58 8.11
C ASP A 403 -7.90 8.21 7.86
N VAL A 404 -7.20 7.27 7.22
CA VAL A 404 -7.69 5.89 7.00
C VAL A 404 -7.83 5.05 8.28
N LEU A 405 -7.35 5.56 9.41
CA LEU A 405 -7.48 4.94 10.73
C LEU A 405 -8.63 5.57 11.54
N GLU A 406 -9.30 6.62 11.03
CA GLU A 406 -10.45 7.21 11.72
C GLU A 406 -11.58 6.17 11.81
N PRO A 407 -12.04 5.82 13.02
CA PRO A 407 -13.10 4.85 13.17
C PRO A 407 -14.43 5.45 12.69
N VAL A 408 -15.01 4.85 11.64
CA VAL A 408 -16.37 5.14 11.18
C VAL A 408 -17.46 4.47 12.04
N SER A 409 -17.09 3.38 12.71
CA SER A 409 -17.87 2.63 13.68
C SER A 409 -16.94 2.08 14.76
N CYS A 410 -17.41 2.00 15.99
CA CYS A 410 -16.70 1.38 17.10
C CYS A 410 -17.71 0.78 18.08
N GLY A 411 -18.11 -0.48 17.85
CA GLY A 411 -19.05 -1.20 18.72
C GLY A 411 -18.61 -1.26 20.19
N PHE A 412 -17.30 -1.34 20.45
CA PHE A 412 -16.73 -1.30 21.81
C PHE A 412 -16.94 0.01 22.56
N ARG A 413 -17.16 1.12 21.84
CA ARG A 413 -17.57 2.43 22.39
C ARG A 413 -19.03 2.77 22.09
N ASN A 414 -19.77 1.85 21.47
CA ASN A 414 -21.11 2.07 20.94
C ASN A 414 -21.22 3.37 20.09
N TYR A 415 -20.22 3.61 19.25
CA TYR A 415 -20.14 4.78 18.37
C TYR A 415 -20.42 4.37 16.91
N LEU A 416 -21.23 5.18 16.23
CA LEU A 416 -21.50 5.05 14.81
C LEU A 416 -21.58 6.46 14.20
N LYS A 417 -20.70 6.79 13.25
CA LYS A 417 -20.59 8.14 12.67
C LYS A 417 -21.83 8.54 11.87
N LYS A 418 -22.43 7.58 11.16
CA LYS A 418 -23.69 7.72 10.40
C LYS A 418 -24.26 6.34 10.11
N ASN A 419 -25.45 6.27 9.53
CA ASN A 419 -25.97 5.00 9.03
C ASN A 419 -25.19 4.56 7.79
N TYR A 420 -24.70 3.33 7.79
CA TYR A 420 -24.01 2.67 6.67
C TYR A 420 -24.91 1.60 6.05
N ALA A 421 -24.55 1.12 4.85
CA ALA A 421 -25.25 0.01 4.21
C ALA A 421 -24.96 -1.33 4.91
N VAL A 422 -23.75 -1.49 5.44
CA VAL A 422 -23.32 -2.62 6.26
C VAL A 422 -23.87 -2.47 7.67
N SER A 423 -24.25 -3.59 8.29
CA SER A 423 -24.85 -3.57 9.62
C SER A 423 -23.81 -3.23 10.72
N PRO A 424 -24.20 -2.56 11.82
CA PRO A 424 -23.27 -2.25 12.91
C PRO A 424 -22.58 -3.49 13.53
N GLU A 425 -23.26 -4.63 13.56
CA GLU A 425 -22.74 -5.91 14.05
C GLU A 425 -21.63 -6.48 13.15
N GLU A 426 -21.78 -6.41 11.83
CA GLU A 426 -20.73 -6.79 10.88
C GLU A 426 -19.53 -5.85 10.98
N MET A 427 -19.75 -4.54 11.10
CA MET A 427 -18.68 -3.56 11.33
C MET A 427 -17.96 -3.79 12.66
N MET A 428 -18.65 -4.28 13.69
CA MET A 428 -18.02 -4.65 14.96
C MET A 428 -17.14 -5.88 14.82
N LEU A 429 -17.57 -6.89 14.06
CA LEU A 429 -16.76 -8.08 13.75
C LEU A 429 -15.52 -7.71 12.93
N ASP A 430 -15.68 -6.87 11.91
CA ASP A 430 -14.55 -6.33 11.14
C ASP A 430 -13.57 -5.56 12.04
N LYS A 431 -14.07 -4.71 12.94
CA LYS A 431 -13.18 -4.03 13.89
C LYS A 431 -12.48 -5.01 14.84
N ALA A 432 -13.15 -6.07 15.28
CA ALA A 432 -12.58 -7.07 16.16
C ALA A 432 -11.46 -7.87 15.48
N GLN A 433 -11.62 -8.25 14.21
CA GLN A 433 -10.56 -8.95 13.46
C GLN A 433 -9.33 -8.05 13.27
N LEU A 434 -9.52 -6.76 12.96
CA LEU A 434 -8.39 -5.82 12.85
C LEU A 434 -7.65 -5.68 14.19
N LEU A 435 -8.35 -5.81 15.33
CA LEU A 435 -7.74 -5.82 16.66
C LEU A 435 -7.18 -7.19 17.07
N GLN A 436 -7.24 -8.20 16.19
CA GLN A 436 -6.81 -9.58 16.41
C GLN A 436 -7.50 -10.22 17.63
N LEU A 437 -8.79 -9.93 17.81
CA LEU A 437 -9.60 -10.47 18.91
C LEU A 437 -10.31 -11.75 18.48
N SER A 438 -10.33 -12.75 19.36
CA SER A 438 -11.18 -13.93 19.20
C SER A 438 -12.60 -13.67 19.72
N ALA A 439 -13.54 -14.52 19.33
CA ALA A 439 -14.79 -14.64 20.08
C ALA A 439 -14.50 -15.10 21.54
N PRO A 440 -15.35 -14.71 22.52
CA PRO A 440 -15.21 -15.09 23.92
C PRO A 440 -15.27 -16.59 24.22
#